data_AF-A0A4Q3EL50-F1
#
_entry.id   AF-A0A4Q3EL50-F1
#
_cell.length_a   1.000
_cell.length_b   1.000
_cell.length_c   1.000
_cell.angle_alpha   90.00
_cell.angle_beta   90.00
_cell.angle_gamma   90.00
#
_symmetry.space_group_name_H-M   'P 1'
#
loop_
_entity.id
_entity.type
_entity.pdbx_description
1 polymer ?
#
loop_
_entity_poly.entity_id
_entity_poly.type
_entity_poly.pdbx_seq_one_letter_code
_entity_poly.pdbx_strand_id
1 'polypeptide(L)'
;MKISETDLILNPDGSIYHLNLLPEDVAETIITVGDQDRVAEVSKYFDRIELKKGKREFLTHTGFIGSKRITVISTGIGTDNIDIVLNELDALVNIDFNTRQVKDVLTSLDV
;
A
#
# COMPACT_ATOMS: atom_id res chain seq x y z
N MET A 1 -4.10 -12.14 18.74
CA MET A 1 -2.87 -12.96 18.66
C MET A 1 -1.75 -12.08 18.14
N LYS A 2 -0.54 -12.13 18.72
CA LYS A 2 0.60 -11.33 18.23
C LYS A 2 1.27 -12.03 17.05
N ILE A 3 1.46 -11.32 15.95
CA ILE A 3 2.10 -11.82 14.73
C ILE A 3 3.63 -11.84 14.94
N SER A 4 4.26 -12.96 14.58
CA SER A 4 5.69 -13.16 14.78
C SER A 4 6.52 -12.26 13.86
N GLU A 5 7.78 -11.99 14.22
CA GLU A 5 8.72 -11.19 13.41
C GLU A 5 8.99 -11.77 12.02
N THR A 6 8.89 -13.09 11.89
CA THR A 6 9.06 -13.80 10.62
C THR A 6 7.84 -13.72 9.72
N ASP A 7 6.65 -13.57 10.30
CA ASP A 7 5.39 -13.51 9.53
C ASP A 7 5.06 -12.09 9.04
N LEU A 8 5.51 -11.06 9.76
CA LEU A 8 5.37 -9.64 9.36
C LEU A 8 6.74 -8.96 9.40
N ILE A 9 7.44 -8.99 8.29
CA ILE A 9 8.74 -8.35 8.13
C ILE A 9 8.52 -6.86 7.91
N LEU A 10 9.22 -6.03 8.68
CA LEU A 10 9.23 -4.58 8.55
C LEU A 10 10.64 -4.11 8.20
N ASN A 11 10.74 -3.03 7.43
CA ASN A 11 12.00 -2.34 7.16
C ASN A 11 12.47 -1.58 8.42
N PRO A 12 13.75 -1.15 8.49
CA PRO A 12 14.27 -0.39 9.64
C PRO A 12 13.52 0.92 9.94
N ASP A 13 12.84 1.50 8.97
CA ASP A 13 11.99 2.70 9.13
C ASP A 13 10.55 2.38 9.59
N GLY A 14 10.25 1.11 9.85
CA GLY A 14 8.92 0.64 10.25
C GLY A 14 7.96 0.39 9.09
N SER A 15 8.35 0.69 7.85
CA SER A 15 7.50 0.41 6.68
C SER A 15 7.40 -1.08 6.38
N ILE A 16 6.33 -1.50 5.71
CA ILE A 16 6.16 -2.89 5.30
C ILE A 16 7.18 -3.28 4.22
N TYR A 17 7.63 -4.53 4.26
CA TYR A 17 8.88 -4.95 3.64
C TYR A 17 8.98 -4.69 2.13
N HIS A 18 8.04 -5.17 1.32
CA HIS A 18 8.14 -5.06 -0.14
C HIS A 18 7.68 -3.71 -0.66
N LEU A 19 6.51 -3.23 -0.21
CA LEU A 19 5.92 -1.98 -0.70
C LEU A 19 6.65 -0.74 -0.16
N ASN A 20 7.40 -0.89 0.95
CA ASN A 20 8.08 0.21 1.62
C ASN A 20 7.11 1.31 2.05
N LEU A 21 5.88 0.96 2.45
CA LEU A 21 4.82 1.90 2.85
C LEU A 21 4.57 1.84 4.37
N LEU A 22 4.14 2.96 4.94
CA LEU A 22 3.60 3.04 6.29
C LEU A 22 2.06 3.02 6.25
N PRO A 23 1.35 2.67 7.34
CA PRO A 23 -0.11 2.66 7.37
C PRO A 23 -0.76 3.97 6.89
N GLU A 24 -0.15 5.11 7.21
CA GLU A 24 -0.62 6.44 6.79
C GLU A 24 -0.39 6.74 5.29
N ASP A 25 0.47 6.00 4.61
CA ASP A 25 0.84 6.23 3.21
C ASP A 25 -0.29 5.84 2.22
N VAL A 26 -1.25 5.02 2.64
CA VAL A 26 -2.30 4.44 1.79
C VAL A 26 -3.69 4.99 2.08
N ALA A 27 -4.50 5.15 1.04
CA ALA A 27 -5.92 5.47 1.13
C ALA A 27 -6.78 4.19 1.20
N GLU A 28 -8.05 4.32 1.57
CA GLU A 28 -8.99 3.18 1.54
C GLU A 28 -9.37 2.76 0.10
N THR A 29 -9.35 3.69 -0.85
CA THR A 29 -9.55 3.39 -2.28
C THR A 29 -8.21 3.28 -2.98
N ILE A 30 -7.97 2.10 -3.57
CA ILE A 30 -6.75 1.73 -4.25
C ILE A 30 -7.05 1.50 -5.73
N ILE A 31 -6.15 1.94 -6.60
CA ILE A 31 -6.12 1.55 -8.01
C ILE A 31 -4.85 0.73 -8.23
N THR A 32 -5.00 -0.50 -8.69
CA THR A 32 -3.84 -1.33 -9.07
C THR A 32 -3.55 -1.21 -10.56
N VAL A 33 -2.27 -1.18 -10.91
CA VAL A 33 -1.79 -1.20 -12.30
C VAL A 33 -0.62 -2.18 -12.42
N GLY A 34 -0.46 -2.87 -13.55
CA GLY A 34 0.68 -3.77 -13.71
C GLY A 34 2.02 -3.02 -13.80
N ASP A 35 2.10 -2.08 -14.73
CA ASP A 35 3.33 -1.32 -15.04
C ASP A 35 3.50 -0.11 -14.10
N GLN A 36 4.72 0.11 -13.60
CA GLN A 36 5.08 1.29 -12.80
C GLN A 36 4.80 2.60 -13.54
N ASP A 37 5.09 2.66 -14.84
CA ASP A 37 4.92 3.89 -15.61
C ASP A 37 3.45 4.31 -15.66
N ARG A 38 2.52 3.35 -15.49
CA ARG A 38 1.08 3.62 -15.45
C ARG A 38 0.64 4.31 -14.16
N VAL A 39 1.42 4.24 -13.09
CA VAL A 39 1.12 4.94 -11.82
C VAL A 39 1.13 6.46 -12.04
N ALA A 40 2.13 6.97 -12.77
CA ALA A 40 2.20 8.37 -13.15
C ALA A 40 1.05 8.76 -14.10
N GLU A 41 0.71 7.88 -15.06
CA GLU A 41 -0.39 8.12 -16.01
C GLU A 41 -1.77 8.19 -15.37
N VAL A 42 -2.00 7.45 -14.27
CA VAL A 42 -3.24 7.54 -13.50
C VAL A 42 -3.22 8.76 -12.57
N SER A 43 -2.14 8.92 -11.80
CA SER A 43 -2.03 9.98 -10.79
C SER A 43 -1.95 11.40 -11.37
N LYS A 44 -1.67 11.57 -12.67
CA LYS A 44 -1.75 12.89 -13.33
C LYS A 44 -3.14 13.52 -13.29
N TYR A 45 -4.18 12.71 -13.06
CA TYR A 45 -5.56 13.17 -12.90
C TYR A 45 -5.92 13.50 -11.44
N PHE A 46 -4.99 13.35 -10.50
CA PHE A 46 -5.21 13.74 -9.12
C PHE A 46 -5.08 15.27 -9.00
N ASP A 47 -5.94 15.89 -8.20
CA ASP A 47 -5.89 17.33 -7.92
C ASP A 47 -4.60 17.69 -7.17
N ARG A 48 -4.16 16.79 -6.28
CA ARG A 48 -2.86 16.88 -5.60
C ARG A 48 -2.33 15.48 -5.27
N ILE A 49 -1.01 15.36 -5.29
CA ILE A 49 -0.27 14.18 -4.83
C ILE A 49 0.45 14.55 -3.55
N GLU A 50 0.24 13.78 -2.48
CA GLU A 50 0.91 13.99 -1.19
C GLU A 50 2.05 12.99 -0.94
N LEU A 51 1.99 11.83 -1.60
CA LEU A 51 3.01 10.79 -1.49
C LEU A 51 3.40 10.30 -2.87
N LYS A 52 4.71 10.16 -3.08
CA LYS A 52 5.31 9.35 -4.14
C LYS A 52 6.39 8.50 -3.51
N LYS A 53 6.21 7.18 -3.48
CA LYS A 53 7.14 6.24 -2.87
C LYS A 53 7.25 5.00 -3.75
N GLY A 54 8.41 4.37 -3.79
CA GLY A 54 8.55 3.13 -4.53
C GLY A 54 9.78 2.33 -4.14
N LYS A 55 9.70 1.03 -4.39
CA LYS A 55 10.79 0.07 -4.19
C LYS A 55 10.67 -1.01 -5.26
N ARG A 56 11.67 -1.07 -6.14
CA ARG A 56 11.68 -1.98 -7.30
C ARG A 56 10.37 -1.83 -8.11
N GLU A 57 9.70 -2.92 -8.49
CA GLU A 57 8.44 -3.00 -9.24
C GLU A 57 7.22 -2.29 -8.58
N PHE A 58 7.28 -1.97 -7.29
CA PHE A 58 6.17 -1.38 -6.55
C PHE A 58 6.33 0.14 -6.42
N LEU A 59 5.62 0.90 -7.26
CA LEU A 59 5.55 2.36 -7.24
C LEU A 59 4.16 2.78 -6.78
N THR A 60 4.09 3.66 -5.79
CA THR A 60 2.85 4.11 -5.14
C THR A 60 2.75 5.62 -5.17
N HIS A 61 1.65 6.15 -5.70
CA HIS A 61 1.26 7.55 -5.51
C HIS A 61 -0.05 7.62 -4.71
N THR A 62 -0.06 8.44 -3.65
CA THR A 62 -1.28 8.74 -2.89
C THR A 62 -1.59 10.22 -3.01
N GLY A 63 -2.86 10.54 -3.21
CA GLY A 63 -3.32 11.90 -3.43
C GLY A 63 -4.84 12.03 -3.31
N PHE A 64 -5.38 13.08 -3.92
CA PHE A 64 -6.80 13.40 -3.83
C PHE A 64 -7.43 13.68 -5.19
N ILE A 65 -8.67 13.27 -5.34
CA ILE A 65 -9.61 13.75 -6.36
C ILE A 65 -10.85 14.29 -5.62
N GLY A 66 -11.07 15.59 -5.70
CA GLY A 66 -11.99 16.32 -4.83
C GLY A 66 -11.63 16.12 -3.36
N SER A 67 -12.59 15.62 -2.59
CA SER A 67 -12.40 15.25 -1.18
C SER A 67 -11.99 13.79 -0.98
N LYS A 68 -11.96 12.96 -2.04
CA LYS A 68 -11.65 11.53 -1.93
C LYS A 68 -10.13 11.33 -1.99
N ARG A 69 -9.57 10.71 -0.95
CA ARG A 69 -8.18 10.25 -0.93
C ARG A 69 -8.09 8.94 -1.72
N ILE A 70 -7.13 8.85 -2.64
CA ILE A 70 -6.97 7.69 -3.53
C ILE A 70 -5.48 7.36 -3.63
N THR A 71 -5.17 6.07 -3.63
CA THR A 71 -3.83 5.55 -3.89
C THR A 71 -3.82 4.80 -5.21
N VAL A 72 -2.80 5.01 -6.04
CA VAL A 72 -2.50 4.14 -7.17
C VAL A 72 -1.17 3.45 -6.93
N ILE A 73 -1.11 2.13 -7.14
CA ILE A 73 0.07 1.30 -6.89
C ILE A 73 0.33 0.34 -8.07
N SER A 74 1.60 0.20 -8.46
CA SER A 74 2.00 -0.82 -9.42
C SER A 74 2.21 -2.18 -8.75
N THR A 75 1.68 -3.22 -9.36
CA THR A 75 1.80 -4.60 -8.89
C THR A 75 2.91 -5.36 -9.60
N GLY A 76 3.49 -4.85 -10.68
CA GLY A 76 4.36 -5.68 -11.53
C GLY A 76 3.55 -6.74 -12.30
N ILE A 77 4.22 -7.82 -12.70
CA ILE A 77 3.67 -8.90 -13.54
C ILE A 77 3.80 -10.22 -12.79
N GLY A 78 2.69 -10.95 -12.65
CA GLY A 78 2.67 -12.27 -12.03
C GLY A 78 1.74 -12.32 -10.82
N THR A 79 1.23 -13.51 -10.53
CA THR A 79 0.33 -13.75 -9.39
C THR A 79 1.06 -13.63 -8.06
N ASP A 80 2.34 -13.94 -8.04
CA ASP A 80 3.26 -13.74 -6.92
C ASP A 80 3.39 -12.27 -6.53
N ASN A 81 3.57 -11.38 -7.50
CA ASN A 81 3.63 -9.96 -7.17
C ASN A 81 2.28 -9.39 -6.71
N ILE A 82 1.16 -9.86 -7.30
CA ILE A 82 -0.18 -9.47 -6.84
C ILE A 82 -0.40 -9.93 -5.39
N ASP A 83 0.00 -11.16 -5.05
CA ASP A 83 -0.10 -11.69 -3.69
C ASP A 83 0.70 -10.82 -2.69
N ILE A 84 1.92 -10.41 -3.04
CA ILE A 84 2.71 -9.46 -2.23
C ILE A 84 1.93 -8.16 -2.01
N VAL A 85 1.43 -7.53 -3.09
CA VAL A 85 0.73 -6.24 -2.97
C VAL A 85 -0.52 -6.36 -2.11
N LEU A 86 -1.35 -7.38 -2.33
CA LEU A 86 -2.60 -7.52 -1.61
C LEU A 86 -2.40 -7.87 -0.13
N ASN A 87 -1.48 -8.79 0.20
CA ASN A 87 -1.21 -9.12 1.60
C ASN A 87 -0.57 -7.95 2.35
N GLU A 88 0.34 -7.20 1.72
CA GLU A 88 0.96 -6.06 2.38
C GLU A 88 -0.01 -4.86 2.50
N LEU A 89 -0.91 -4.64 1.54
CA LEU A 89 -1.98 -3.65 1.66
C LEU A 89 -2.96 -3.99 2.78
N ASP A 90 -3.36 -5.27 2.91
CA ASP A 90 -4.20 -5.72 4.03
C ASP A 90 -3.48 -5.48 5.37
N ALA A 91 -2.22 -5.89 5.47
CA ALA A 91 -1.42 -5.69 6.67
C ALA A 91 -1.32 -4.21 7.07
N LEU A 92 -1.12 -3.30 6.10
CA LEU A 92 -1.04 -1.85 6.34
C LEU A 92 -2.29 -1.30 7.01
N VAL A 93 -3.48 -1.76 6.61
CA VAL A 93 -4.75 -1.24 7.15
C VAL A 93 -5.27 -2.04 8.34
N ASN A 94 -4.92 -3.32 8.48
CA ASN A 94 -5.53 -4.22 9.45
C ASN A 94 -4.58 -4.70 10.57
N ILE A 95 -3.29 -4.41 10.51
CA ILE A 95 -2.33 -4.76 11.56
C ILE A 95 -1.75 -3.48 12.18
N ASP A 96 -1.75 -3.38 13.51
CA ASP A 96 -0.96 -2.36 14.20
C ASP A 96 0.50 -2.82 14.25
N PHE A 97 1.39 -2.11 13.56
CA PHE A 97 2.80 -2.49 13.43
C PHE A 97 3.59 -2.39 14.75
N ASN A 98 3.14 -1.57 15.69
CA ASN A 98 3.79 -1.42 17.01
C ASN A 98 3.47 -2.62 17.90
N THR A 99 2.18 -2.97 17.98
CA THR A 99 1.73 -4.09 18.83
C THR A 99 1.86 -5.44 18.13
N ARG A 100 1.92 -5.42 16.79
CA ARG A 100 1.89 -6.58 15.88
C ARG A 100 0.63 -7.41 16.08
N GLN A 101 -0.49 -6.74 16.31
CA GLN A 101 -1.80 -7.36 16.51
C GLN A 101 -2.74 -6.92 15.40
N VAL A 102 -3.61 -7.84 14.99
CA VAL A 102 -4.74 -7.52 14.11
C VAL A 102 -5.67 -6.57 14.86
N LYS A 103 -6.11 -5.51 14.18
CA LYS A 103 -7.04 -4.52 14.72
C LYS A 103 -8.40 -5.19 15.00
N ASP A 104 -9.08 -4.76 16.06
CA ASP A 104 -10.40 -5.28 16.42
C ASP A 104 -11.47 -4.93 15.36
N VAL A 105 -11.33 -3.75 14.76
CA VAL A 105 -12.16 -3.27 13.66
C VAL A 105 -11.35 -3.33 12.37
N LEU A 106 -11.76 -4.23 11.48
CA LEU A 106 -11.12 -4.40 10.17
C LEU A 106 -11.62 -3.36 9.18
N THR A 107 -10.70 -2.90 8.34
CA THR A 107 -10.96 -2.00 7.21
C THR A 107 -10.94 -2.82 5.92
N SER A 108 -11.97 -2.68 5.09
CA SER A 108 -11.98 -3.24 3.74
C SER A 108 -11.50 -2.17 2.77
N LEU A 109 -10.47 -2.50 2.00
CA LEU A 109 -10.04 -1.66 0.88
C LEU A 109 -11.01 -1.79 -0.30
N ASP A 110 -11.20 -0.70 -1.02
CA ASP A 110 -11.89 -0.62 -2.31
C ASP A 110 -10.83 -0.67 -3.41
N VAL A 111 -10.60 -1.85 -3.98
CA VAL A 111 -9.47 -2.17 -4.90
C VAL A 111 -9.97 -2.50 -6.30
#